data_AF-A0A3L8CBH4-F1
#
_entry.id   AF-A0A3L8CBH4-F1
#
_cell.length_a   1.000
_cell.length_b   1.000
_cell.length_c   1.000
_cell.angle_alpha   90.00
_cell.angle_beta   90.00
_cell.angle_gamma   90.00
#
_symmetry.space_group_name_H-M   'P 1'
#
loop_
_entity.id
_entity.type
_entity.pdbx_description
1 polymer ?
#
loop_
_entity_poly.entity_id
_entity_poly.type
_entity_poly.pdbx_seq_one_letter_code
_entity_poly.pdbx_strand_id
1 'polypeptide(L)'
;MRIRVHGDLHLGQVLVIKGDAYLIDFEGEPARPLSERRGKHSPYKDVSGVLRSFDYAAAMAINVHNVDNTDDAQAARQRVADRYLSEAQQAFIEAYRLAAASLAHEWQDPEGEDAALALFGLEKAAYEVAYEAENRPTWLPVPLHGLYGLLSGLKPFSDLGGE
;
A
#
# COMPACT_ATOMS: atom_id res chain seq x y z
N MET A 1 7.56 -13.15 11.24
CA MET A 1 6.36 -13.92 11.66
C MET A 1 5.49 -14.27 10.44
N ARG A 2 4.79 -15.41 10.41
CA ARG A 2 3.77 -15.72 9.38
C ARG A 2 2.43 -16.10 10.02
N ILE A 3 1.36 -15.40 9.65
CA ILE A 3 -0.01 -15.60 10.15
C ILE A 3 -1.00 -15.78 9.00
N ARG A 4 -2.25 -16.15 9.30
CA ARG A 4 -3.33 -15.99 8.33
C ARG A 4 -3.61 -14.50 8.19
N VAL A 5 -3.75 -14.05 6.95
CA VAL A 5 -3.95 -12.65 6.57
C VAL A 5 -5.25 -12.53 5.78
N HIS A 6 -5.74 -11.31 5.62
CA HIS A 6 -6.82 -11.00 4.69
C HIS A 6 -6.43 -11.34 3.25
N GLY A 7 -5.19 -11.01 2.87
CA GLY A 7 -4.58 -11.41 1.61
C GLY A 7 -4.84 -10.44 0.45
N ASP A 8 -5.96 -9.71 0.47
CA ASP A 8 -6.25 -8.62 -0.47
C ASP A 8 -6.88 -7.40 0.22
N LEU A 9 -6.27 -6.94 1.32
CA LEU A 9 -6.83 -5.82 2.10
C LEU A 9 -6.56 -4.49 1.41
N HIS A 10 -7.60 -3.68 1.23
CA HIS A 10 -7.55 -2.30 0.74
C HIS A 10 -8.74 -1.50 1.30
N LEU A 11 -8.74 -0.17 1.17
CA LEU A 11 -9.82 0.70 1.70
C LEU A 11 -11.24 0.30 1.27
N GLY A 12 -11.40 -0.34 0.11
CA GLY A 12 -12.69 -0.85 -0.35
C GLY A 12 -13.27 -2.01 0.49
N GLN A 13 -12.41 -2.66 1.28
CA GLN A 13 -12.75 -3.77 2.18
C GLN A 13 -12.87 -3.35 3.65
N VAL A 14 -12.86 -2.03 3.91
CA VAL A 14 -12.97 -1.46 5.25
C VAL A 14 -14.26 -0.66 5.34
N LEU A 15 -15.17 -1.07 6.21
CA LEU A 15 -16.41 -0.36 6.49
C LEU A 15 -16.32 0.34 7.84
N VAL A 16 -16.48 1.67 7.87
CA VAL A 16 -16.47 2.45 9.10
C VAL A 16 -17.90 2.72 9.56
N ILE A 17 -18.29 2.18 10.71
CA ILE A 17 -19.65 2.29 11.26
C ILE A 17 -19.56 2.71 12.72
N LYS A 18 -20.20 3.84 13.06
CA LYS A 18 -20.30 4.35 14.46
C LYS A 18 -18.96 4.43 15.20
N GLY A 19 -17.88 4.77 14.49
CA GLY A 19 -16.54 4.90 15.06
C GLY A 19 -15.74 3.60 15.17
N ASP A 20 -16.26 2.50 14.61
CA ASP A 20 -15.55 1.21 14.53
C ASP A 20 -15.30 0.81 13.07
N ALA A 21 -14.32 -0.05 12.84
CA ALA A 21 -13.92 -0.52 11.52
C ALA A 21 -14.16 -2.03 11.36
N TYR A 22 -14.93 -2.39 10.33
CA TYR A 22 -15.21 -3.77 9.97
C TYR A 22 -14.44 -4.13 8.72
N LEU A 23 -13.68 -5.22 8.78
CA LEU A 23 -12.99 -5.79 7.63
C LEU A 23 -13.89 -6.84 6.99
N ILE A 24 -14.03 -6.80 5.67
CA ILE A 24 -14.90 -7.71 4.89
C ILE A 24 -14.10 -8.36 3.77
N ASP A 25 -14.63 -9.42 3.15
CA ASP A 25 -14.04 -10.06 1.94
C ASP A 25 -12.69 -10.77 2.14
N PHE A 26 -12.63 -11.69 3.12
CA PHE A 26 -11.45 -12.51 3.42
C PHE A 26 -11.18 -13.64 2.40
N GLU A 27 -11.59 -13.48 1.13
CA GLU A 27 -11.35 -14.49 0.11
C GLU A 27 -9.88 -14.53 -0.36
N GLY A 28 -9.14 -13.44 -0.18
CA GLY A 28 -7.76 -13.24 -0.68
C GLY A 28 -7.71 -12.92 -2.17
N GLU A 29 -6.50 -12.68 -2.71
CA GLU A 29 -6.32 -12.21 -4.10
C GLU A 29 -6.98 -13.15 -5.14
N PRO A 30 -8.01 -12.72 -5.89
CA PRO A 30 -8.80 -13.60 -6.76
C PRO A 30 -7.98 -14.34 -7.83
N ALA A 31 -6.89 -13.73 -8.29
CA ALA A 31 -5.99 -14.30 -9.30
C ALA A 31 -5.16 -15.49 -8.77
N ARG A 32 -5.09 -15.71 -7.44
CA ARG A 32 -4.28 -16.77 -6.84
C ARG A 32 -5.08 -18.07 -6.59
N PRO A 33 -4.45 -19.24 -6.76
CA PRO A 33 -5.05 -20.53 -6.38
C PRO A 33 -5.47 -20.58 -4.91
N LEU A 34 -6.52 -21.35 -4.61
CA LEU A 34 -7.08 -21.46 -3.25
C LEU A 34 -6.06 -21.90 -2.20
N SER A 35 -5.11 -22.78 -2.56
CA SER A 35 -4.03 -23.22 -1.68
C SER A 35 -3.13 -22.06 -1.25
N GLU A 36 -2.86 -21.10 -2.14
CA GLU A 36 -2.06 -19.92 -1.86
C GLU A 36 -2.82 -18.88 -1.03
N ARG A 37 -4.10 -18.67 -1.34
CA ARG A 37 -4.99 -17.76 -0.58
C ARG A 37 -5.16 -18.19 0.88
N ARG A 38 -5.13 -19.50 1.15
CA ARG A 38 -5.20 -20.06 2.51
C ARG A 38 -3.85 -20.11 3.24
N GLY A 39 -2.75 -19.78 2.54
CA GLY A 39 -1.40 -19.78 3.09
C GLY A 39 -1.23 -18.79 4.25
N LYS A 40 -0.18 -19.00 5.05
CA LYS A 40 0.24 -18.02 6.05
C LYS A 40 1.28 -17.09 5.43
N HIS A 41 1.07 -15.79 5.61
CA HIS A 41 1.90 -14.72 5.06
C HIS A 41 2.36 -13.76 6.17
N SER A 42 3.25 -12.83 5.83
CA SER A 42 3.54 -11.70 6.71
C SER A 42 2.30 -10.81 6.83
N PRO A 43 1.97 -10.26 8.01
CA PRO A 43 0.91 -9.26 8.12
C PRO A 43 1.18 -8.00 7.29
N TYR A 44 2.45 -7.73 6.97
CA TYR A 44 2.83 -6.60 6.12
C TYR A 44 2.30 -6.71 4.68
N LYS A 45 1.85 -7.90 4.25
CA LYS A 45 1.09 -8.03 3.01
C LYS A 45 -0.21 -7.21 3.04
N ASP A 46 -0.96 -7.27 4.14
CA ASP A 46 -2.20 -6.51 4.33
C ASP A 46 -1.92 -5.03 4.60
N VAL A 47 -0.88 -4.73 5.41
CA VAL A 47 -0.44 -3.36 5.69
C VAL A 47 -0.08 -2.63 4.39
N SER A 48 0.75 -3.26 3.55
CA SER A 48 1.13 -2.71 2.24
C SER A 48 -0.08 -2.56 1.31
N GLY A 49 -1.06 -3.47 1.36
CA GLY A 49 -2.31 -3.34 0.60
C GLY A 49 -3.11 -2.09 0.97
N VAL A 50 -3.22 -1.78 2.26
CA VAL A 50 -3.88 -0.54 2.73
C VAL A 50 -3.08 0.69 2.32
N LEU A 51 -1.75 0.68 2.51
CA LEU A 51 -0.89 1.81 2.12
C LEU A 51 -1.02 2.13 0.63
N ARG A 52 -0.98 1.10 -0.22
CA ARG A 52 -1.20 1.23 -1.67
C ARG A 52 -2.58 1.78 -2.00
N SER A 53 -3.61 1.42 -1.24
CA SER A 53 -4.95 1.94 -1.48
C SER A 53 -5.10 3.44 -1.17
N PHE A 54 -4.24 4.02 -0.33
CA PHE A 54 -4.15 5.48 -0.17
C PHE A 54 -3.61 6.15 -1.45
N ASP A 55 -2.63 5.55 -2.12
CA ASP A 55 -2.12 6.08 -3.39
C ASP A 55 -3.23 6.10 -4.47
N TYR A 56 -4.04 5.04 -4.55
CA TYR A 56 -5.19 5.02 -5.45
C TYR A 56 -6.25 6.07 -5.08
N ALA A 57 -6.54 6.25 -3.79
CA ALA A 57 -7.48 7.27 -3.34
C ALA A 57 -6.98 8.69 -3.68
N ALA A 58 -5.69 8.96 -3.49
CA ALA A 58 -5.06 10.22 -3.87
C ALA A 58 -5.15 10.45 -5.40
N ALA A 59 -4.84 9.42 -6.20
CA ALA A 59 -4.95 9.50 -7.65
C ALA A 59 -6.39 9.72 -8.13
N MET A 60 -7.39 9.10 -7.48
CA MET A 60 -8.81 9.36 -7.73
C MET A 60 -9.17 10.83 -7.50
N ALA A 61 -8.65 11.45 -6.43
CA ALA A 61 -8.90 12.84 -6.10
C ALA A 61 -8.23 13.83 -7.08
N ILE A 62 -7.10 13.45 -7.68
CA ILE A 62 -6.41 14.25 -8.71
C ILE A 62 -7.14 14.16 -10.06
N ASN A 63 -7.56 12.96 -10.45
CA ASN A 63 -8.10 12.65 -11.77
C ASN A 63 -9.62 12.90 -11.91
N VAL A 64 -10.21 13.74 -11.06
CA VAL A 64 -11.65 14.05 -11.11
C VAL A 64 -11.98 14.76 -12.42
N HIS A 65 -12.94 14.24 -13.18
CA HIS A 65 -13.43 14.87 -14.41
C HIS A 65 -14.38 16.05 -14.10
N ASN A 66 -14.46 17.01 -15.03
CA ASN A 66 -15.37 18.19 -14.94
C ASN A 66 -15.07 19.18 -13.80
N VAL A 67 -13.81 19.28 -13.37
CA VAL A 67 -13.33 20.32 -12.45
C VAL A 67 -12.49 21.36 -13.17
N ASP A 68 -12.21 22.47 -12.49
CA ASP A 68 -11.30 23.51 -12.97
C ASP A 68 -9.92 22.92 -13.30
N ASN A 69 -9.51 23.07 -14.56
CA ASN A 69 -8.28 22.53 -15.11
C ASN A 69 -7.17 23.58 -15.26
N THR A 70 -7.33 24.77 -14.68
CA THR A 70 -6.25 25.75 -14.59
C THR A 70 -5.05 25.16 -13.84
N ASP A 71 -3.84 25.60 -14.21
CA ASP A 71 -2.59 25.13 -13.60
C ASP A 71 -2.58 25.36 -12.08
N ASP A 72 -3.15 26.48 -11.62
CA ASP A 72 -3.28 26.79 -10.19
C ASP A 72 -4.19 25.78 -9.46
N ALA A 73 -5.33 25.42 -10.08
CA ALA A 73 -6.25 24.44 -9.52
C ALA A 73 -5.64 23.03 -9.51
N GLN A 74 -4.90 22.66 -10.56
CA GLN A 74 -4.16 21.39 -10.61
C GLN A 74 -3.08 21.32 -9.52
N ALA A 75 -2.27 22.38 -9.39
CA ALA A 75 -1.23 22.47 -8.37
C ALA A 75 -1.83 22.44 -6.95
N ALA A 76 -2.99 23.05 -6.74
CA ALA A 76 -3.71 22.99 -5.47
C ALA A 76 -4.18 21.56 -5.15
N ARG A 77 -4.75 20.84 -6.13
CA ARG A 77 -5.14 19.42 -5.97
C ARG A 77 -3.94 18.55 -5.64
N GLN A 78 -2.83 18.73 -6.35
CA GLN A 78 -1.60 17.98 -6.09
C GLN A 78 -1.13 18.17 -4.65
N ARG A 79 -1.04 19.42 -4.17
CA ARG A 79 -0.64 19.71 -2.78
C ARG A 79 -1.55 19.05 -1.75
N VAL A 80 -2.87 19.00 -2.00
CA VAL A 80 -3.83 18.35 -1.10
C VAL A 80 -3.64 16.83 -1.12
N ALA A 81 -3.44 16.24 -2.29
CA ALA A 81 -3.22 14.81 -2.46
C ALA A 81 -1.91 14.36 -1.79
N ASP A 82 -0.82 15.11 -1.98
CA ASP A 82 0.48 14.82 -1.36
C ASP A 82 0.40 14.87 0.17
N ARG A 83 -0.28 15.90 0.71
CA ARG A 83 -0.49 16.03 2.16
C ARG A 83 -1.34 14.87 2.69
N TYR A 84 -2.46 14.55 2.02
CA TYR A 84 -3.31 13.42 2.38
C TYR A 84 -2.52 12.12 2.43
N LEU A 85 -1.72 11.84 1.39
CA LEU A 85 -0.98 10.59 1.29
C LEU A 85 0.04 10.46 2.44
N SER A 86 0.83 11.51 2.67
CA SER A 86 1.81 11.56 3.75
C SER A 86 1.16 11.36 5.13
N GLU A 87 0.12 12.12 5.44
CA GLU A 87 -0.57 12.06 6.72
C GLU A 87 -1.29 10.71 6.93
N ALA A 88 -1.94 10.17 5.89
CA ALA A 88 -2.67 8.90 5.98
C ALA A 88 -1.73 7.70 6.16
N GLN A 89 -0.62 7.66 5.41
CA GLN A 89 0.37 6.60 5.54
C GLN A 89 1.04 6.63 6.93
N GLN A 90 1.45 7.82 7.38
CA GLN A 90 2.06 7.98 8.70
C GLN A 90 1.09 7.57 9.81
N ALA A 91 -0.13 8.11 9.80
CA ALA A 91 -1.13 7.80 10.82
C ALA A 91 -1.49 6.30 10.84
N PHE A 92 -1.60 5.66 9.68
CA PHE A 92 -1.90 4.23 9.60
C PHE A 92 -0.76 3.38 10.16
N ILE A 93 0.50 3.65 9.79
CA ILE A 93 1.67 2.91 10.28
C ILE A 93 1.82 3.07 11.79
N GLU A 94 1.70 4.30 12.31
CA GLU A 94 1.78 4.58 13.75
C GLU A 94 0.66 3.86 14.51
N ALA A 95 -0.58 3.91 14.02
CA ALA A 95 -1.70 3.20 14.64
C ALA A 95 -1.51 1.67 14.59
N TYR A 96 -1.01 1.15 13.47
CA TYR A 96 -0.72 -0.28 13.33
C TYR A 96 0.36 -0.74 14.31
N ARG A 97 1.46 0.01 14.43
CA ARG A 97 2.53 -0.24 15.41
C ARG A 97 1.99 -0.24 16.84
N LEU A 98 1.17 0.75 17.19
CA LEU A 98 0.55 0.84 18.51
C LEU A 98 -0.37 -0.35 18.80
N ALA A 99 -1.22 -0.73 17.84
CA ALA A 99 -2.13 -1.87 17.97
C ALA A 99 -1.39 -3.21 18.07
N ALA A 100 -0.26 -3.34 17.35
CA ALA A 100 0.56 -4.54 17.36
C ALA A 100 1.52 -4.62 18.55
N ALA A 101 1.76 -3.53 19.29
CA ALA A 101 2.80 -3.43 20.32
C ALA A 101 2.74 -4.52 21.41
N SER A 102 1.54 -5.04 21.73
CA SER A 102 1.38 -6.11 22.72
C SER A 102 1.61 -7.52 22.15
N LEU A 103 1.78 -7.67 20.84
CA LEU A 103 2.04 -8.95 20.19
C LEU A 103 3.53 -9.27 20.24
N ALA A 104 3.89 -10.54 20.46
CA ALA A 104 5.29 -10.97 20.41
C ALA A 104 5.78 -11.03 18.96
N HIS A 105 6.42 -9.95 18.48
CA HIS A 105 6.88 -9.85 17.09
C HIS A 105 8.13 -8.96 16.90
N GLU A 106 9.05 -8.95 17.86
CA GLU A 106 10.28 -8.15 17.77
C GLU A 106 11.11 -8.49 16.53
N TRP A 107 11.57 -7.44 15.85
CA TRP A 107 12.51 -7.54 14.77
C TRP A 107 13.92 -7.77 15.31
N GLN A 108 14.64 -8.73 14.71
CA GLN A 108 16.05 -8.95 15.04
C GLN A 108 16.93 -7.81 14.52
N ASP A 109 16.55 -7.25 13.36
CA ASP A 109 17.19 -6.12 12.73
C ASP A 109 16.36 -4.84 13.01
N PRO A 110 16.96 -3.73 13.47
CA PRO A 110 16.26 -2.46 13.63
C PRO A 110 15.55 -1.96 12.35
N GLU A 111 16.07 -2.27 11.17
CA GLU A 111 15.48 -1.92 9.86
C GLU A 111 14.47 -2.98 9.36
N GLY A 112 14.20 -4.03 10.17
CA GLY A 112 13.41 -5.19 9.74
C GLY A 112 11.97 -4.87 9.34
N GLU A 113 11.33 -3.92 10.03
CA GLU A 113 9.98 -3.47 9.67
C GLU A 113 9.97 -2.74 8.32
N ASP A 114 10.88 -1.79 8.14
CA ASP A 114 10.97 -0.98 6.92
C ASP A 114 11.34 -1.86 5.72
N ALA A 115 12.23 -2.83 5.91
CA ALA A 115 12.55 -3.85 4.92
C ALA A 115 11.33 -4.71 4.53
N ALA A 116 10.50 -5.08 5.52
CA ALA A 116 9.26 -5.82 5.25
C ALA A 116 8.24 -4.96 4.49
N LEU A 117 8.03 -3.71 4.91
CA LEU A 117 7.15 -2.76 4.23
C LEU A 117 7.60 -2.53 2.78
N ALA A 118 8.90 -2.36 2.54
CA ALA A 118 9.46 -2.22 1.21
C ALA A 118 9.21 -3.48 0.37
N LEU A 119 9.53 -4.68 0.90
CA LEU A 119 9.34 -5.94 0.19
C LEU A 119 7.88 -6.18 -0.22
N PHE A 120 6.94 -6.06 0.72
CA PHE A 120 5.52 -6.30 0.44
C PHE A 120 4.88 -5.16 -0.35
N GLY A 121 5.39 -3.93 -0.21
CA GLY A 121 5.04 -2.80 -1.07
C GLY A 121 5.44 -3.04 -2.52
N LEU A 122 6.66 -3.53 -2.77
CA LEU A 122 7.15 -3.86 -4.10
C LEU A 122 6.37 -5.03 -4.72
N GLU A 123 6.11 -6.09 -3.95
CA GLU A 123 5.29 -7.22 -4.41
C GLU A 123 3.91 -6.74 -4.88
N LYS A 124 3.23 -5.90 -4.06
CA LYS A 124 1.91 -5.38 -4.40
C LYS A 124 1.95 -4.42 -5.58
N ALA A 125 2.93 -3.51 -5.63
CA ALA A 125 3.07 -2.58 -6.76
C ALA A 125 3.35 -3.31 -8.07
N ALA A 126 4.20 -4.34 -8.07
CA ALA A 126 4.47 -5.16 -9.26
C ALA A 126 3.21 -5.91 -9.74
N TYR A 127 2.44 -6.48 -8.80
CA TYR A 127 1.15 -7.10 -9.11
C TYR A 127 0.18 -6.08 -9.73
N GLU A 128 0.07 -4.88 -9.14
CA GLU A 128 -0.80 -3.81 -9.63
C GLU A 128 -0.37 -3.33 -11.02
N VAL A 129 0.93 -3.15 -11.29
CA VAL A 129 1.42 -2.78 -12.62
C VAL A 129 0.94 -3.79 -13.67
N ALA A 130 1.11 -5.08 -13.42
CA ALA A 130 0.64 -6.12 -14.34
C ALA A 130 -0.88 -6.07 -14.52
N TYR A 131 -1.63 -5.97 -13.41
CA TYR A 131 -3.08 -5.96 -13.42
C TYR A 131 -3.65 -4.73 -14.14
N GLU A 132 -3.17 -3.52 -13.84
CA GLU A 132 -3.66 -2.29 -14.46
C GLU A 132 -3.28 -2.21 -15.94
N ALA A 133 -2.10 -2.70 -16.33
CA ALA A 133 -1.70 -2.76 -17.73
C ALA A 133 -2.65 -3.63 -18.57
N GLU A 134 -3.17 -4.72 -18.00
CA GLU A 134 -4.07 -5.63 -18.69
C GLU A 134 -5.54 -5.17 -18.63
N ASN A 135 -5.99 -4.64 -17.49
CA ASN A 135 -7.42 -4.45 -17.22
C ASN A 135 -7.87 -2.98 -17.26
N ARG A 136 -7.02 -2.03 -16.85
CA ARG A 136 -7.37 -0.60 -16.77
C ARG A 136 -6.16 0.30 -17.10
N PRO A 137 -5.70 0.35 -18.36
CA PRO A 137 -4.44 1.03 -18.71
C PRO A 137 -4.35 2.51 -18.31
N THR A 138 -5.48 3.20 -18.18
CA THR A 138 -5.54 4.59 -17.71
C THR A 138 -5.09 4.76 -16.26
N TRP A 139 -5.15 3.69 -15.45
CA TRP A 139 -4.71 3.67 -14.05
C TRP A 139 -3.25 3.30 -13.87
N LEU A 140 -2.59 2.80 -14.93
CA LEU A 140 -1.19 2.36 -14.90
C LEU A 140 -0.19 3.38 -14.31
N PRO A 141 -0.36 4.72 -14.48
CA PRO A 141 0.53 5.68 -13.84
C PRO A 141 0.59 5.57 -12.31
N VAL A 142 -0.49 5.12 -11.65
CA VAL A 142 -0.59 5.04 -10.19
C VAL A 142 0.38 3.99 -9.60
N PRO A 143 0.34 2.70 -10.00
CA PRO A 143 1.29 1.72 -9.48
C PRO A 143 2.72 1.96 -9.99
N LEU A 144 2.93 2.57 -11.16
CA LEU A 144 4.27 2.96 -11.62
C LEU A 144 4.90 4.04 -10.74
N HIS A 145 4.13 5.06 -10.34
CA HIS A 145 4.63 6.09 -9.41
C HIS A 145 4.94 5.49 -8.04
N GLY A 146 4.07 4.63 -7.53
CA GLY A 146 4.31 3.90 -6.27
C GLY A 146 5.58 3.03 -6.33
N LEU A 147 5.75 2.28 -7.42
CA LEU A 147 6.95 1.47 -7.64
C LEU A 147 8.22 2.33 -7.70
N TYR A 148 8.18 3.46 -8.41
CA TYR A 148 9.29 4.41 -8.47
C TYR A 148 9.64 4.97 -7.08
N GLY A 149 8.64 5.35 -6.27
CA GLY A 149 8.84 5.84 -4.91
C GLY A 149 9.51 4.79 -4.01
N LEU A 150 9.03 3.54 -4.05
CA LEU A 150 9.60 2.43 -3.29
C LEU A 150 11.05 2.15 -3.70
N LEU A 151 11.35 2.10 -5.00
CA LEU A 151 12.70 1.85 -5.51
C LEU A 151 13.68 2.99 -5.18
N SER A 152 13.20 4.23 -5.18
CA SER A 152 14.02 5.40 -4.86
C SER A 152 14.45 5.44 -3.39
N GLY A 153 13.72 4.76 -2.50
CA GLY A 153 14.07 4.63 -1.09
C GLY A 153 15.04 3.48 -0.78
N LEU A 154 15.34 2.60 -1.76
CA LEU A 154 16.25 1.48 -1.56
C LEU A 154 17.71 1.90 -1.81
N LYS A 155 18.62 1.28 -1.07
CA LYS A 155 20.06 1.37 -1.35
C LYS A 155 20.35 0.80 -2.75
N PRO A 156 21.07 1.52 -3.62
CA PRO A 156 21.49 1.00 -4.91
C PRO A 156 22.26 -0.32 -4.78
N PHE A 157 22.03 -1.26 -5.69
CA PHE A 157 22.77 -2.52 -5.72
C PHE A 157 24.28 -2.32 -5.92
N SER A 158 24.71 -1.22 -6.52
CA SER A 158 26.13 -0.84 -6.65
C SER A 158 26.83 -0.65 -5.32
N ASP A 159 26.07 -0.32 -4.27
CA ASP A 159 26.59 0.04 -2.96
C ASP A 159 26.67 -1.18 -2.02
N LEU A 160 26.18 -2.34 -2.47
CA LEU A 160 26.20 -3.61 -1.72
C LEU A 160 27.52 -4.39 -1.90
N GLY A 161 28.43 -3.93 -2.76
CA GLY A 161 29.67 -4.63 -3.12
C GLY A 161 30.91 -4.26 -2.31
N GLY A 162 30.77 -3.62 -1.15
CA GLY A 162 31.88 -3.15 -0.33
C GLY A 162 31.86 -3.69 1.09
N GLU A 163 32.15 -4.98 1.26
CA GLU A 163 32.68 -5.56 2.51
C GLU A 163 33.81 -6.56 2.19
#